data_AF-A0A8I1NGH4-F1
#
_entry.id   AF-A0A8I1NGH4-F1
#
_cell.length_a   1.000
_cell.length_b   1.000
_cell.length_c   1.000
_cell.angle_alpha   90.00
_cell.angle_beta   90.00
_cell.angle_gamma   90.00
#
_symmetry.space_group_name_H-M   'P 1'
#
loop_
_entity.id
_entity.type
_entity.pdbx_description
1 polymer ?
#
loop_
_entity_poly.entity_id
_entity_poly.type
_entity_poly.pdbx_seq_one_letter_code
_entity_poly.pdbx_strand_id
1 'polypeptide(L)'
;MLEPREMGFEGYVPLRALPRGCQEVPPEGGVYCVLAENPKPEFADTSTGGWFKGRNPSVDLNQLEAKWVNDTSTLYIGKAKSLRKRIDQFARFGRGEPIGHWGGRYLWQLTNPDVLQIAWKIDPNPAQAEIDLISGFIDVYGTLPFANLNRPRRAGRPA
;
A
#
# COMPACT_ATOMS: atom_id res chain seq x y z
N MET A 1 10.16 -12.27 8.00
CA MET A 1 10.23 -11.70 6.63
C MET A 1 11.39 -10.72 6.63
N LEU A 2 12.20 -10.67 5.57
CA LEU A 2 13.23 -9.63 5.46
C LEU A 2 12.56 -8.26 5.31
N GLU A 3 13.11 -7.23 5.93
CA GLU A 3 12.54 -5.89 5.79
C GLU A 3 12.67 -5.43 4.32
N PRO A 4 11.77 -4.58 3.81
CA PRO A 4 11.85 -4.08 2.43
C PRO A 4 13.25 -3.56 2.04
N ARG A 5 13.97 -2.95 2.99
CA ARG A 5 15.34 -2.42 2.77
C ARG A 5 16.32 -3.54 2.39
N GLU A 6 16.19 -4.69 3.04
CA GLU A 6 17.04 -5.87 2.80
C GLU A 6 16.65 -6.60 1.51
N MET A 7 15.42 -6.39 1.03
CA MET A 7 14.91 -6.98 -0.22
C MET A 7 15.23 -6.14 -1.47
N GLY A 8 15.98 -5.05 -1.33
CA GLY A 8 16.36 -4.16 -2.42
C GLY A 8 15.26 -3.18 -2.84
N PHE A 9 14.36 -2.83 -1.93
CA PHE A 9 13.50 -1.66 -2.14
C PHE A 9 14.31 -0.37 -1.95
N GLU A 10 13.89 0.68 -2.63
CA GLU A 10 14.46 2.02 -2.60
C GLU A 10 13.34 3.08 -2.48
N GLY A 11 13.70 4.37 -2.55
CA GLY A 11 12.74 5.47 -2.43
C GLY A 11 12.60 5.97 -0.99
N TYR A 12 11.94 5.21 -0.11
CA TYR A 12 11.70 5.57 1.31
C TYR A 12 11.35 7.05 1.53
N VAL A 13 10.48 7.58 0.68
CA VAL A 13 10.05 8.97 0.74
C VAL A 13 8.67 9.09 1.38
N PRO A 14 8.33 10.22 2.03
CA PRO A 14 6.99 10.44 2.53
C PRO A 14 5.96 10.42 1.40
N LEU A 15 4.97 9.55 1.49
CA LEU A 15 4.00 9.29 0.42
C LEU A 15 3.21 10.54 0.04
N ARG A 16 2.88 11.40 1.01
CA ARG A 16 2.15 12.65 0.75
C ARG A 16 3.02 13.78 0.22
N ALA A 17 4.34 13.73 0.44
CA ALA A 17 5.29 14.71 -0.09
C ALA A 17 5.55 14.52 -1.59
N LEU A 18 5.20 13.34 -2.14
CA LEU A 18 5.38 13.08 -3.56
C LEU A 18 4.60 14.10 -4.42
N PRO A 19 5.29 14.83 -5.32
CA PRO A 19 4.65 15.77 -6.21
C PRO A 19 3.74 15.05 -7.21
N ARG A 20 2.78 15.77 -7.77
CA ARG A 20 1.94 15.24 -8.86
C ARG A 20 2.84 14.74 -10.00
N GLY A 21 2.54 13.54 -10.49
CA GLY A 21 3.31 12.85 -11.52
C GLY A 21 4.52 12.06 -11.01
N CYS A 22 4.90 12.20 -9.73
CA CYS A 22 5.91 11.40 -9.03
C CYS A 22 7.18 11.14 -9.85
N GLN A 23 7.82 12.20 -10.38
CA GLN A 23 8.93 12.07 -11.34
C GLN A 23 10.15 11.31 -10.79
N GLU A 24 10.35 11.35 -9.47
CA GLU A 24 11.38 10.60 -8.75
C GLU A 24 11.12 9.08 -8.73
N VAL A 25 9.89 8.65 -8.98
CA VAL A 25 9.53 7.23 -9.04
C VAL A 25 9.83 6.69 -10.44
N PRO A 26 10.47 5.51 -10.56
CA PRO A 26 10.74 4.85 -11.82
C PRO A 26 9.45 4.59 -12.63
N PRO A 27 9.44 4.83 -13.95
CA PRO A 27 8.27 4.52 -14.78
C PRO A 27 8.09 3.02 -15.06
N GLU A 28 9.06 2.18 -14.71
CA GLU A 28 9.09 0.72 -14.93
C GLU A 28 8.05 -0.05 -14.11
N GLY A 29 7.84 -1.31 -14.50
CA GLY A 29 7.07 -2.26 -13.71
C GLY A 29 7.79 -2.63 -12.42
N GLY A 30 7.02 -2.88 -11.37
CA GLY A 30 7.59 -3.32 -10.10
C GLY A 30 6.57 -3.42 -8.99
N VAL A 31 7.09 -3.61 -7.78
CA VAL A 31 6.32 -3.66 -6.53
C VAL A 31 6.63 -2.45 -5.66
N TYR A 32 5.69 -2.09 -4.80
CA TYR A 32 5.86 -1.01 -3.83
C TYR A 32 5.25 -1.41 -2.49
N CYS A 33 5.84 -0.89 -1.43
CA CYS A 33 5.36 -1.05 -0.06
C CYS A 33 5.09 0.31 0.55
N VAL A 34 4.03 0.40 1.35
CA VAL A 34 3.78 1.54 2.23
C VAL A 34 4.09 1.13 3.65
N LEU A 35 4.92 1.92 4.30
CA LEU A 35 5.48 1.64 5.61
C LEU A 35 5.04 2.72 6.59
N ALA A 36 4.88 2.34 7.86
CA ALA A 36 4.80 3.28 8.97
C ALA A 36 5.81 2.84 10.04
N GLU A 37 6.46 3.82 10.66
CA GLU A 37 7.28 3.56 11.84
C GLU A 37 6.40 3.42 13.09
N ASN A 38 6.94 2.78 14.12
CA ASN A 38 6.28 2.72 15.42
C ASN A 38 6.33 4.09 16.11
N PRO A 39 5.32 4.43 16.94
CA PRO A 39 4.19 3.59 17.34
C PRO A 39 3.06 3.52 16.29
N LYS A 40 2.14 2.54 16.48
CA LYS A 40 0.88 2.43 15.72
C LYS A 40 0.19 3.80 15.62
N PRO A 41 -0.14 4.30 14.41
CA PRO A 41 -0.95 5.50 14.27
C PRO A 41 -2.40 5.27 14.70
N GLU A 42 -3.04 6.31 15.22
CA GLU A 42 -4.48 6.28 15.54
C GLU A 42 -5.34 6.28 14.26
N PHE A 43 -6.57 5.81 14.40
CA PHE A 43 -7.56 5.83 13.33
C PHE A 43 -8.49 7.03 13.43
N ALA A 44 -8.88 7.57 12.28
CA ALA A 44 -9.89 8.60 12.12
C ALA A 44 -11.23 8.01 11.67
N ASP A 45 -12.33 8.62 12.11
CA ASP A 45 -13.69 8.23 11.71
C ASP A 45 -13.94 8.36 10.21
N THR A 46 -13.20 9.25 9.54
CA THR A 46 -13.36 9.53 8.12
C THR A 46 -12.04 9.40 7.36
N SER A 47 -12.13 8.90 6.14
CA SER A 47 -11.01 8.75 5.24
C SER A 47 -10.70 10.07 4.53
N THR A 48 -9.41 10.38 4.39
CA THR A 48 -8.90 11.41 3.47
C THR A 48 -8.89 10.95 2.00
N GLY A 49 -9.24 9.68 1.74
CA GLY A 49 -9.33 9.10 0.41
C GLY A 49 -10.41 9.76 -0.45
N GLY A 50 -10.19 9.82 -1.75
CA GLY A 50 -11.15 10.42 -2.68
C GLY A 50 -12.37 9.57 -2.99
N TRP A 51 -13.51 10.23 -3.18
CA TRP A 51 -14.81 9.61 -3.46
C TRP A 51 -14.96 9.24 -4.94
N PHE A 52 -14.22 8.25 -5.40
CA PHE A 52 -14.31 7.78 -6.78
C PHE A 52 -15.68 7.17 -7.07
N LYS A 53 -16.37 7.69 -8.09
CA LYS A 53 -17.74 7.30 -8.46
C LYS A 53 -18.73 7.40 -7.28
N GLY A 54 -18.56 8.40 -6.42
CA GLY A 54 -19.45 8.67 -5.28
C GLY A 54 -19.34 7.66 -4.12
N ARG A 55 -18.34 6.78 -4.13
CA ARG A 55 -18.15 5.77 -3.08
C ARG A 55 -17.30 6.32 -1.93
N ASN A 56 -17.86 6.36 -0.72
CA ASN A 56 -17.14 6.74 0.51
C ASN A 56 -16.04 5.71 0.83
N PRO A 57 -14.75 6.12 0.92
CA PRO A 57 -13.66 5.20 1.23
C PRO A 57 -13.49 4.85 2.71
N SER A 58 -14.29 5.43 3.60
CA SER A 58 -14.25 5.16 5.04
C SER A 58 -14.81 3.77 5.40
N VAL A 59 -14.44 3.27 6.58
CA VAL A 59 -14.98 2.08 7.25
C VAL A 59 -15.07 2.31 8.76
N ASP A 60 -15.80 1.43 9.45
CA ASP A 60 -15.87 1.40 10.91
C ASP A 60 -14.49 1.20 11.54
N LEU A 61 -14.25 1.89 12.67
CA LEU A 61 -13.01 1.78 13.43
C LEU A 61 -12.73 0.33 13.87
N ASN A 62 -13.76 -0.42 14.28
CA ASN A 62 -13.63 -1.83 14.64
C ASN A 62 -13.07 -2.68 13.48
N GLN A 63 -13.39 -2.33 12.24
CA GLN A 63 -12.85 -3.01 11.07
C GLN A 63 -11.37 -2.70 10.86
N LEU A 64 -10.94 -1.46 11.14
CA LEU A 64 -9.53 -1.07 11.08
C LEU A 64 -8.73 -1.76 12.20
N GLU A 65 -9.25 -1.75 13.42
CA GLU A 65 -8.65 -2.42 14.58
C GLU A 65 -8.46 -3.92 14.34
N ALA A 66 -9.50 -4.61 13.85
CA ALA A 66 -9.42 -6.04 13.54
C ALA A 66 -8.44 -6.37 12.39
N LYS A 67 -8.06 -5.37 11.57
CA LYS A 67 -7.11 -5.53 10.46
C LYS A 67 -5.69 -5.13 10.81
N TRP A 68 -5.49 -4.44 11.94
CA TRP A 68 -4.17 -4.01 12.35
C TRP A 68 -3.26 -5.21 12.66
N VAL A 69 -1.99 -5.11 12.26
CA VAL A 69 -0.98 -6.14 12.48
C VAL A 69 0.16 -5.50 13.27
N ASN A 70 0.48 -6.05 14.44
CA ASN A 70 1.58 -5.57 15.27
C ASN A 70 2.93 -6.10 14.75
N ASP A 71 4.02 -5.52 15.25
CA ASP A 71 5.39 -6.00 15.01
C ASP A 71 5.79 -6.05 13.52
N THR A 72 5.25 -5.12 12.73
CA THR A 72 5.60 -4.92 11.33
C THR A 72 5.55 -3.45 10.94
N SER A 73 6.52 -3.02 10.14
CA SER A 73 6.53 -1.71 9.50
C SER A 73 5.64 -1.67 8.26
N THR A 74 5.36 -2.84 7.65
CA THR A 74 4.73 -2.94 6.33
C THR A 74 3.22 -2.97 6.42
N LEU A 75 2.56 -1.90 5.97
CA LEU A 75 1.11 -1.76 6.05
C LEU A 75 0.39 -2.10 4.75
N TYR A 76 1.05 -1.92 3.61
CA TYR A 76 0.46 -2.18 2.30
C TYR A 76 1.52 -2.62 1.30
N ILE A 77 1.19 -3.62 0.49
CA ILE A 77 2.01 -4.11 -0.62
C ILE A 77 1.17 -4.03 -1.89
N GLY A 78 1.73 -3.47 -2.95
CA GLY A 78 1.09 -3.40 -4.25
C GLY A 78 2.07 -3.60 -5.39
N LYS A 79 1.51 -3.88 -6.57
CA LYS A 79 2.25 -3.95 -7.83
C LYS A 79 1.80 -2.95 -8.87
N ALA A 80 2.65 -2.71 -9.85
CA ALA A 80 2.36 -1.84 -10.98
C ALA A 80 3.07 -2.31 -12.25
N LYS A 81 2.44 -2.05 -13.41
CA LYS A 81 3.13 -2.04 -14.71
C LYS A 81 3.95 -0.77 -14.94
N SER A 82 3.63 0.28 -14.20
CA SER A 82 4.39 1.52 -14.10
C SER A 82 4.27 2.04 -12.68
N LEU A 83 5.35 1.94 -11.91
CA LEU A 83 5.42 2.36 -10.52
C LEU A 83 5.02 3.82 -10.40
N ARG A 84 5.64 4.71 -11.20
CA ARG A 84 5.31 6.14 -11.26
C ARG A 84 3.81 6.42 -11.35
N LYS A 85 3.16 5.86 -12.38
CA LYS A 85 1.73 6.10 -12.62
C LYS A 85 0.88 5.58 -11.46
N ARG A 86 1.20 4.39 -10.93
CA ARG A 86 0.38 3.76 -9.89
C ARG A 86 0.52 4.47 -8.55
N ILE A 87 1.75 4.86 -8.20
CA ILE A 87 2.05 5.60 -6.98
C ILE A 87 1.45 7.01 -7.04
N ASP A 88 1.52 7.71 -8.19
CA ASP A 88 0.82 8.99 -8.38
C ASP A 88 -0.69 8.86 -8.15
N GLN A 89 -1.32 7.85 -8.75
CA GLN A 89 -2.75 7.58 -8.54
C GLN A 89 -3.07 7.35 -7.06
N PHE A 90 -2.21 6.60 -6.36
CA PHE A 90 -2.40 6.30 -4.95
C PHE A 90 -2.24 7.55 -4.06
N ALA A 91 -1.21 8.36 -4.29
CA ALA A 91 -0.98 9.61 -3.58
C ALA A 91 -2.11 10.63 -3.82
N ARG A 92 -2.58 10.75 -5.07
CA ARG A 92 -3.72 11.62 -5.43
C ARG A 92 -5.02 11.16 -4.78
N PHE A 93 -5.26 9.85 -4.73
CA PHE A 93 -6.39 9.30 -4.02
C PHE A 93 -6.35 9.68 -2.53
N GLY A 94 -5.19 9.58 -1.87
CA GLY A 94 -5.01 10.02 -0.49
C GLY A 94 -5.11 11.51 -0.23
N ARG A 95 -5.10 12.34 -1.30
CA ARG A 95 -5.36 13.78 -1.28
C ARG A 95 -6.84 14.11 -1.57
N GLY A 96 -7.73 13.11 -1.54
CA GLY A 96 -9.16 13.30 -1.74
C GLY A 96 -9.61 13.34 -3.21
N GLU A 97 -8.71 13.14 -4.18
CA GLU A 97 -9.10 13.16 -5.59
C GLU A 97 -9.89 11.91 -5.98
N PRO A 98 -10.96 12.02 -6.79
CA PRO A 98 -11.79 10.90 -7.20
C PRO A 98 -11.06 10.02 -8.23
N ILE A 99 -10.11 9.22 -7.76
CA ILE A 99 -9.27 8.31 -8.54
C ILE A 99 -9.64 6.86 -8.22
N GLY A 100 -9.67 6.00 -9.24
CA GLY A 100 -9.96 4.57 -9.10
C GLY A 100 -8.83 3.78 -8.42
N HIS A 101 -8.53 4.08 -7.15
CA HIS A 101 -7.52 3.39 -6.34
C HIS A 101 -8.11 2.89 -5.02
N TRP A 102 -8.88 1.81 -5.08
CA TRP A 102 -9.57 1.27 -3.89
C TRP A 102 -8.68 0.45 -2.95
N GLY A 103 -7.63 -0.21 -3.49
CA GLY A 103 -6.65 -0.92 -2.66
C GLY A 103 -5.86 0.05 -1.80
N GLY A 104 -5.47 -0.35 -0.59
CA GLY A 104 -4.73 0.52 0.32
C GLY A 104 -5.56 1.59 1.04
N ARG A 105 -6.89 1.65 0.81
CA ARG A 105 -7.73 2.76 1.33
C ARG A 105 -7.71 2.95 2.84
N TYR A 106 -7.46 1.89 3.62
CA TYR A 106 -7.40 1.95 5.08
C TYR A 106 -6.27 2.85 5.59
N LEU A 107 -5.19 3.00 4.81
CA LEU A 107 -4.11 3.94 5.12
C LEU A 107 -4.59 5.39 5.23
N TRP A 108 -5.66 5.73 4.52
CA TRP A 108 -6.18 7.09 4.50
C TRP A 108 -7.19 7.38 5.61
N GLN A 109 -7.44 6.42 6.51
CA GLN A 109 -8.12 6.61 7.80
C GLN A 109 -7.13 6.62 8.97
N LEU A 110 -5.83 6.77 8.72
CA LEU A 110 -4.87 7.10 9.79
C LEU A 110 -4.97 8.60 10.10
N THR A 111 -4.88 8.98 11.38
CA THR A 111 -4.96 10.40 11.81
C THR A 111 -3.77 11.22 11.29
N ASN A 112 -2.60 10.60 11.14
CA ASN A 112 -1.41 11.23 10.62
C ASN A 112 -0.83 10.44 9.43
N PRO A 113 -1.41 10.56 8.22
CA PRO A 113 -0.92 9.84 7.05
C PRO A 113 0.41 10.37 6.51
N ASP A 114 0.94 11.48 7.04
CA ASP A 114 2.23 12.05 6.61
C ASP A 114 3.43 11.22 7.10
N VAL A 115 3.22 10.36 8.10
CA VAL A 115 4.23 9.38 8.57
C VAL A 115 4.43 8.22 7.61
N LEU A 116 3.53 8.06 6.63
CA LEU A 116 3.60 6.96 5.69
C LEU A 116 4.76 7.16 4.73
N GLN A 117 5.71 6.24 4.74
CA GLN A 117 6.77 6.16 3.74
C GLN A 117 6.34 5.22 2.62
N ILE A 118 6.76 5.52 1.40
CA ILE A 118 6.63 4.60 0.28
C ILE A 118 8.01 4.21 -0.22
N ALA A 119 8.17 2.91 -0.43
CA ALA A 119 9.34 2.32 -1.04
C ALA A 119 8.93 1.49 -2.25
N TRP A 120 9.80 1.37 -3.24
CA TRP A 120 9.53 0.62 -4.47
C TRP A 120 10.72 -0.23 -4.88
N LYS A 121 10.46 -1.23 -5.70
CA LYS A 121 11.46 -2.10 -6.32
C LYS A 121 11.03 -2.41 -7.74
N ILE A 122 11.89 -2.08 -8.70
CA ILE A 122 11.69 -2.46 -10.11
C ILE A 122 11.75 -3.99 -10.21
N ASP A 123 10.77 -4.57 -10.90
CA ASP A 123 10.69 -6.02 -11.09
C ASP A 123 10.05 -6.34 -12.46
N PRO A 124 10.68 -7.22 -13.27
CA PRO A 124 10.13 -7.60 -14.57
C PRO A 124 8.87 -8.46 -14.48
N ASN A 125 8.59 -9.08 -13.33
CA ASN A 125 7.37 -9.83 -13.05
C ASN A 125 6.67 -9.34 -11.76
N PRO A 126 6.07 -8.12 -11.77
CA PRO A 126 5.45 -7.53 -10.59
C PRO A 126 4.32 -8.37 -10.00
N ALA A 127 3.66 -9.20 -10.82
CA ALA A 127 2.58 -10.07 -10.37
C ALA A 127 3.09 -11.19 -9.47
N GLN A 128 4.17 -11.86 -9.88
CA GLN A 128 4.78 -12.90 -9.06
C GLN A 128 5.43 -12.30 -7.81
N ALA A 129 6.17 -11.19 -7.95
CA ALA A 129 6.80 -10.53 -6.83
C ALA A 129 5.79 -10.11 -5.74
N GLU A 130 4.62 -9.58 -6.10
CA GLU A 130 3.54 -9.27 -5.13
C GLU A 130 2.99 -10.53 -4.45
N ILE A 131 2.82 -11.63 -5.20
CA ILE A 131 2.38 -12.92 -4.65
C ILE A 131 3.38 -13.40 -3.60
N ASP A 132 4.66 -13.36 -3.91
CA ASP A 132 5.72 -13.86 -3.03
C ASP A 132 5.84 -13.01 -1.77
N LEU A 133 5.81 -11.69 -1.91
CA LEU A 133 5.82 -10.75 -0.78
C LEU A 133 4.59 -10.93 0.11
N ILE A 134 3.37 -10.96 -0.46
CA ILE A 134 2.16 -11.13 0.35
C ILE A 134 2.09 -12.52 0.99
N SER A 135 2.55 -13.57 0.30
CA SER A 135 2.60 -14.91 0.88
C SER A 135 3.59 -14.97 2.04
N GLY A 136 4.80 -14.43 1.87
CA GLY A 136 5.78 -14.36 2.95
C GLY A 136 5.31 -13.53 4.14
N PHE A 137 4.49 -12.49 3.90
CA PHE A 137 3.90 -11.71 4.99
C PHE A 137 2.91 -12.58 5.79
N ILE A 138 2.05 -13.31 5.09
CA ILE A 138 1.08 -14.21 5.70
C ILE A 138 1.75 -15.35 6.44
N ASP A 139 2.84 -15.90 5.92
CA ASP A 139 3.56 -16.99 6.57
C ASP A 139 4.16 -16.56 7.92
N VAL A 140 4.49 -15.28 8.07
CA VAL A 140 5.07 -14.70 9.30
C VAL A 140 3.99 -14.21 10.26
N TYR A 141 2.98 -13.49 9.76
CA TYR A 141 1.99 -12.79 10.58
C TYR A 141 0.60 -13.45 10.60
N GLY A 142 0.40 -14.54 9.84
CA GLY A 142 -0.87 -15.27 9.74
C GLY A 142 -1.99 -14.56 8.97
N THR A 143 -1.78 -13.30 8.56
CA THR A 143 -2.81 -12.45 7.94
C THR A 143 -2.22 -11.55 6.85
N LEU A 144 -3.06 -10.81 6.13
CA LEU A 144 -2.63 -9.83 5.11
C LEU A 144 -2.06 -8.56 5.78
N PRO A 145 -1.19 -7.80 5.09
CA PRO A 145 -0.84 -6.45 5.52
C PRO A 145 -2.10 -5.60 5.72
N PHE A 146 -2.06 -4.69 6.68
CA PHE A 146 -3.20 -3.91 7.16
C PHE A 146 -4.16 -3.43 6.06
N ALA A 147 -3.63 -2.82 4.99
CA ALA A 147 -4.44 -2.20 3.94
C ALA A 147 -4.59 -3.07 2.66
N ASN A 148 -4.06 -4.29 2.65
CA ASN A 148 -4.33 -5.28 1.61
C ASN A 148 -5.71 -5.93 1.85
N LEU A 149 -6.66 -5.64 0.96
CA LEU A 149 -8.06 -6.09 1.12
C LEU A 149 -8.30 -7.52 0.65
N ASN A 150 -7.50 -8.00 -0.31
CA ASN A 150 -7.66 -9.32 -0.92
C ASN A 150 -6.29 -9.97 -1.09
N ARG A 151 -6.24 -11.31 -1.07
CA ARG A 151 -5.06 -12.06 -1.49
C ARG A 151 -4.84 -11.85 -2.99
N PRO A 152 -3.58 -11.75 -3.45
CA PRO A 152 -3.30 -11.68 -4.87
C PRO A 152 -3.82 -12.95 -5.54
N ARG A 153 -4.40 -12.80 -6.73
CA ARG A 153 -4.86 -13.94 -7.51
C ARG A 153 -3.61 -14.70 -7.97
N ARG A 154 -3.44 -15.94 -7.50
CA ARG A 154 -2.52 -16.88 -8.14
C ARG A 154 -2.95 -17.02 -9.59
N ALA A 155 -2.02 -16.90 -10.53
CA ALA A 155 -2.29 -17.39 -11.89
C ALA A 155 -2.77 -18.84 -11.75
N GLY A 156 -3.87 -19.17 -12.42
CA GLY A 156 -4.50 -20.48 -12.28
C GLY A 156 -3.46 -21.58 -12.40
N ARG A 157 -3.50 -22.57 -11.50
CA ARG A 157 -2.92 -23.88 -11.82
C ARG A 157 -3.50 -24.28 -13.17
N PRO A 158 -2.69 -24.74 -14.14
CA PRO A 158 -3.27 -25.53 -15.22
C PRO A 158 -4.04 -26.68 -14.56
N ALA A 159 -5.23 -26.95 -15.10
CA ALA A 159 -6.05 -28.09 -14.69
C ALA A 159 -5.24 -29.39 -14.71
#